data_AF-A0A948RK15-F1
#
_entry.id   AF-A0A948RK15-F1
#
_cell.length_a   1.000
_cell.length_b   1.000
_cell.length_c   1.000
_cell.angle_alpha   90.00
_cell.angle_beta   90.00
_cell.angle_gamma   90.00
#
_symmetry.space_group_name_H-M   'P 1'
#
loop_
_entity.id
_entity.type
_entity.pdbx_description
1 polymer ?
#
loop_
_entity_poly.entity_id
_entity_poly.type
_entity_poly.pdbx_seq_one_letter_code
_entity_poly.pdbx_strand_id
1 'polypeptide(L)' 'MPMRNKVLHIGDPAPDFLLRDASSGDMVGLDDLAGRPLMIIFGRGTW' A
#
# COMPACT_ATOMS: atom_id res chain seq x y z
N MET A 1 4.15 16.69 -12.10
CA MET A 1 3.59 17.15 -10.80
C MET A 1 4.56 16.74 -9.71
N PRO A 2 4.99 17.64 -8.80
CA PRO A 2 5.87 17.23 -7.70
C PRO A 2 5.14 16.22 -6.80
N MET A 3 5.81 15.13 -6.42
CA MET A 3 5.29 14.18 -5.43
C MET A 3 5.05 14.95 -4.12
N ARG A 4 3.79 15.07 -3.71
CA ARG A 4 3.43 15.60 -2.40
C ARG A 4 3.55 14.46 -1.40
N ASN A 5 4.64 14.43 -0.65
CA ASN A 5 4.77 13.51 0.48
C ASN A 5 3.82 13.94 1.58
N LYS A 6 2.91 13.04 1.98
CA LYS A 6 2.08 13.20 3.18
C LYS A 6 2.67 12.34 4.28
N VAL A 7 2.99 12.95 5.42
CA VAL A 7 3.28 12.20 6.65
C VAL A 7 1.95 11.69 7.20
N LEU A 8 1.84 10.38 7.40
CA LEU A 8 0.66 9.75 7.96
C LEU A 8 0.74 9.72 9.48
N HIS A 9 -0.38 10.01 10.14
CA HIS A 9 -0.52 9.91 11.59
C HIS A 9 -1.50 8.80 11.97
N ILE A 10 -1.44 8.34 13.22
CA ILE A 10 -2.40 7.36 13.74
C ILE A 10 -3.80 7.97 13.69
N GLY A 11 -4.76 7.21 13.15
CA GLY A 11 -6.14 7.64 12.94
C GLY A 11 -6.41 8.29 11.59
N ASP A 12 -5.37 8.62 10.81
CA ASP A 12 -5.55 9.03 9.42
C ASP A 12 -6.12 7.86 8.60
N PRO A 13 -7.02 8.12 7.64
CA PRO A 13 -7.37 7.14 6.62
C PRO A 13 -6.11 6.68 5.88
N ALA A 14 -5.98 5.37 5.70
CA ALA A 14 -4.90 4.81 4.90
C ALA A 14 -5.02 5.31 3.45
N PRO A 15 -3.91 5.72 2.80
CA PRO A 15 -3.95 6.10 1.39
C PRO A 15 -4.29 4.91 0.50
N ASP A 16 -5.07 5.17 -0.54
CA ASP A 16 -5.28 4.18 -1.60
C ASP A 16 -3.96 3.82 -2.26
N PHE A 17 -3.87 2.56 -2.69
CA PHE A 17 -2.79 2.08 -3.54
C PHE A 17 -3.32 1.11 -4.58
N LEU A 18 -2.52 0.92 -5.63
CA LEU A 18 -2.67 -0.15 -6.58
C LEU A 18 -1.27 -0.70 -6.86
N LEU A 19 -1.00 -1.90 -6.38
CA LEU A 19 0.32 -2.54 -6.47
C LEU A 19 0.21 -3.87 -7.22
N ARG A 20 1.26 -4.21 -7.97
CA ARG A 20 1.36 -5.52 -8.59
C ARG A 20 1.81 -6.53 -7.55
N ASP A 21 1.01 -7.57 -7.34
CA ASP A 21 1.40 -8.70 -6.51
C ASP A 21 2.54 -9.48 -7.18
N ALA A 22 3.60 -9.73 -6.41
CA ALA A 22 4.81 -10.34 -6.95
C ALA A 22 4.65 -11.83 -7.28
N SER A 23 3.66 -12.51 -6.67
CA SER A 23 3.47 -13.95 -6.82
C SER A 23 2.54 -14.31 -7.99
N SER A 24 1.45 -13.56 -8.15
CA SER A 24 0.41 -13.76 -9.16
C SER A 24 0.60 -12.85 -10.37
N GLY A 25 1.20 -11.67 -10.19
CA GLY A 25 1.28 -10.63 -11.21
C GLY A 25 0.00 -9.80 -11.34
N ASP A 26 -1.02 -10.06 -10.52
CA ASP A 26 -2.27 -9.31 -10.53
C ASP A 26 -2.11 -7.93 -9.88
N MET A 27 -2.99 -7.00 -10.24
CA MET A 27 -3.07 -5.71 -9.55
C MET A 27 -3.96 -5.86 -8.33
N VAL A 28 -3.44 -5.47 -7.17
CA VAL A 28 -4.14 -5.53 -5.87
C VAL A 28 -4.24 -4.11 -5.30
N GLY A 29 -5.46 -3.71 -4.96
CA GLY A 29 -5.76 -2.45 -4.30
C GLY A 29 -5.96 -2.61 -2.79
N LEU A 30 -6.08 -1.48 -2.08
CA LEU A 30 -6.38 -1.48 -0.65
C LEU A 30 -7.77 -2.07 -0.35
N ASP A 31 -8.77 -1.73 -1.17
CA ASP A 31 -10.16 -2.17 -1.00
C ASP A 31 -10.32 -3.69 -1.12
N ASP A 32 -9.49 -4.33 -1.95
CA ASP A 32 -9.47 -5.79 -2.12
C ASP A 32 -9.03 -6.52 -0.84
N LEU A 33 -8.42 -5.81 0.11
CA LEU A 33 -7.89 -6.34 1.37
C LEU A 33 -8.77 -5.98 2.58
N ALA A 34 -9.94 -5.38 2.35
CA ALA A 34 -10.87 -4.96 3.40
C ALA A 34 -11.39 -6.12 4.26
N GLY A 35 -11.91 -5.79 5.45
CA GLY A 35 -12.54 -6.75 6.36
C GLY A 35 -11.61 -7.47 7.33
N ARG A 36 -10.30 -7.16 7.32
CA ARG A 36 -9.32 -7.67 8.28
C ARG A 36 -8.23 -6.62 8.59
N PRO A 37 -7.57 -6.69 9.75
CA PRO A 37 -6.38 -5.88 10.01
C PRO A 37 -5.28 -6.19 8.98
N LEU A 38 -4.62 -5.16 8.48
CA LEU A 38 -3.55 -5.25 7.50
C LEU A 38 -2.28 -4.61 8.05
N MET A 39 -1.13 -5.24 7.80
CA MET A 39 0.19 -4.69 8.08
C MET A 39 0.93 -4.46 6.77
N ILE A 40 1.36 -3.22 6.51
CA ILE A 40 2.12 -2.85 5.32
C ILE A 40 3.55 -2.54 5.75
N ILE A 41 4.53 -3.22 5.15
CA ILE A 41 5.96 -3.02 5.42
C ILE A 41 6.63 -2.61 4.11
N PHE A 42 7.27 -1.45 4.11
CA PHE A 42 8.10 -1.01 2.99
C PHE A 42 9.54 -1.47 3.20
N GLY A 43 9.92 -2.54 2.52
CA GLY A 43 11.31 -3.00 2.46
C GLY A 43 12.03 -2.45 1.23
N ARG A 44 13.31 -2.09 1.38
CA ARG A 44 14.21 -1.88 0.23
C ARG A 44 15.05 -3.13 0.07
N GLY A 45 14.91 -3.79 -1.07
CA GLY A 45 15.71 -4.94 -1.47
C GLY A 45 16.02 -4.87 -2.95
N THR A 46 17.15 -5.44 -3.33
CA THR A 46 17.47 -5.75 -4.73
C THR A 46 17.27 -7.26 -4.89
N TRP A 47 16.50 -7.63 -5.91
CA TRP A 47 16.29 -9.01 -6.33
C TRP A 47 17.36 -9.40 -7.34
#